data_AF-A0A357LW85-F1
#
_entry.id   AF-A0A357LW85-F1
#
_cell.length_a   1.000
_cell.length_b   1.000
_cell.length_c   1.000
_cell.angle_alpha   90.00
_cell.angle_beta   90.00
_cell.angle_gamma   90.00
#
_symmetry.space_group_name_H-M   'P 1'
#
loop_
_entity.id
_entity.type
_entity.pdbx_description
1 polymer ?
#
loop_
_entity_poly.entity_id
_entity_poly.type
_entity_poly.pdbx_seq_one_letter_code
_entity_poly.pdbx_strand_id
1 'polypeptide(L)'
;MTNTLEQQTIALAALLQASSLVATLANKGDVDSRYITPLIDSLFVQNPDQFDDIYGNPAQNLQLGLSILQRINSSQSNEPEATRYALSLLHLERKL
;
A
#
# COMPACT_ATOMS: atom_id res chain seq x y z
N MET A 1 -23.17 -1.23 -6.09
CA MET A 1 -22.44 -2.46 -6.45
C MET A 1 -20.98 -2.18 -6.19
N THR A 2 -20.36 -2.90 -5.26
CA THR A 2 -18.95 -2.72 -4.92
C THR A 2 -18.09 -3.19 -6.08
N ASN A 3 -17.26 -2.29 -6.62
CA ASN A 3 -16.30 -2.62 -7.66
C ASN A 3 -15.13 -3.36 -7.00
N THR A 4 -15.26 -4.68 -6.88
CA THR A 4 -14.28 -5.53 -6.17
C THR A 4 -12.87 -5.37 -6.69
N LEU A 5 -12.71 -5.12 -7.98
CA LEU A 5 -11.41 -4.86 -8.62
C LEU A 5 -10.80 -3.54 -8.12
N GLU A 6 -11.61 -2.50 -7.95
CA GLU A 6 -11.17 -1.21 -7.42
C GLU A 6 -10.69 -1.35 -5.98
N GLN A 7 -11.46 -2.04 -5.14
CA GLN A 7 -11.09 -2.32 -3.74
C GLN A 7 -9.80 -3.13 -3.65
N GLN A 8 -9.65 -4.17 -4.48
CA GLN A 8 -8.42 -4.95 -4.57
C GLN A 8 -7.23 -4.10 -5.02
N THR A 9 -7.45 -3.20 -5.98
CA THR A 9 -6.41 -2.29 -6.46
C THR A 9 -5.96 -1.33 -5.37
N ILE A 10 -6.90 -0.77 -4.61
CA ILE A 10 -6.63 0.10 -3.46
C ILE A 10 -5.85 -0.65 -2.37
N ALA A 11 -6.31 -1.84 -1.99
CA ALA A 11 -5.64 -2.66 -0.98
C ALA A 11 -4.20 -3.04 -1.40
N LEU A 12 -4.01 -3.42 -2.67
CA LEU A 12 -2.69 -3.75 -3.21
C LEU A 12 -1.79 -2.52 -3.26
N ALA A 13 -2.33 -1.34 -3.60
CA ALA A 13 -1.59 -0.09 -3.55
C ALA A 13 -1.13 0.25 -2.12
N ALA A 14 -1.99 0.08 -1.11
CA ALA A 14 -1.61 0.28 0.29
C ALA A 14 -0.47 -0.65 0.72
N LEU A 15 -0.54 -1.93 0.35
CA LEU A 15 0.52 -2.90 0.62
C LEU A 15 1.86 -2.51 -0.02
N LEU A 16 1.84 -2.08 -1.29
CA LEU A 16 3.04 -1.66 -2.01
C LEU A 16 3.61 -0.36 -1.43
N GLN A 17 2.75 0.57 -1.02
CA GLN A 17 3.18 1.80 -0.35
C GLN A 17 3.88 1.47 0.97
N ALA A 18 3.26 0.66 1.82
CA ALA A 18 3.87 0.22 3.08
C ALA A 18 5.22 -0.46 2.85
N SER A 19 5.29 -1.37 1.88
CA SER A 19 6.52 -2.10 1.55
C SER A 19 7.65 -1.19 1.06
N SER A 20 7.32 -0.19 0.23
CA SER A 20 8.30 0.79 -0.27
C SER A 20 8.77 1.75 0.83
N LEU A 21 7.87 2.16 1.73
CA LEU A 21 8.24 3.00 2.88
C LEU A 21 9.15 2.25 3.84
N VAL A 22 8.88 0.97 4.13
CA VAL A 22 9.77 0.14 4.94
C VAL A 22 11.16 0.00 4.30
N ALA A 23 11.23 -0.25 2.99
CA ALA A 23 12.50 -0.30 2.26
C ALA A 23 13.25 1.06 2.32
N THR A 24 12.52 2.16 2.16
CA THR A 24 13.10 3.51 2.22
C THR A 24 13.62 3.81 3.62
N LEU A 25 12.84 3.50 4.65
CA LEU A 25 13.20 3.69 6.06
C LEU A 25 14.45 2.87 6.41
N ALA A 26 14.52 1.61 5.98
CA ALA A 26 15.66 0.74 6.23
C ALA A 26 16.96 1.24 5.59
N ASN A 27 16.88 1.82 4.39
CA ASN A 27 18.07 2.26 3.64
C ASN A 27 18.47 3.72 3.91
N LYS A 28 17.50 4.60 4.17
CA LYS A 28 17.72 6.07 4.31
C LYS A 28 17.52 6.58 5.73
N GLY A 29 16.87 5.81 6.60
CA GLY A 29 16.59 6.20 7.98
C GLY A 29 15.43 7.18 8.16
N ASP A 30 14.76 7.59 7.08
CA ASP A 30 13.63 8.53 7.13
C ASP A 30 12.61 8.29 6.00
N VAL A 31 11.37 8.68 6.23
CA VAL A 31 10.26 8.59 5.28
C VAL A 31 9.32 9.78 5.42
N ASP A 32 8.74 10.21 4.31
CA ASP A 32 7.78 11.31 4.30
C ASP A 32 6.47 10.91 5.00
N SER A 33 6.11 11.66 6.03
CA SER A 33 4.92 11.41 6.86
C SER A 33 3.63 11.38 6.03
N ARG A 34 3.57 12.12 4.93
CA ARG A 34 2.40 12.17 4.04
C ARG A 34 2.00 10.80 3.49
N TYR A 35 2.97 9.90 3.29
CA TYR A 35 2.69 8.55 2.76
C TYR A 35 2.50 7.51 3.86
N ILE A 36 3.05 7.72 5.07
CA ILE A 36 2.92 6.75 6.17
C ILE A 36 1.67 6.99 7.02
N THR A 37 1.27 8.25 7.22
CA THR A 37 0.14 8.62 8.08
C THR A 37 -1.14 7.89 7.68
N PRO A 38 -1.58 7.87 6.40
CA PRO A 38 -2.80 7.16 6.02
C PRO A 38 -2.75 5.65 6.27
N LEU A 39 -1.55 5.05 6.19
CA LEU A 39 -1.37 3.61 6.46
C LEU A 39 -1.50 3.31 7.95
N ILE A 40 -0.93 4.16 8.81
CA ILE A 40 -1.03 4.01 10.26
C ILE A 40 -2.45 4.29 10.74
N ASP A 41 -3.07 5.36 10.25
CA ASP A 41 -4.45 5.72 10.59
C ASP A 41 -5.43 4.59 10.22
N SER A 42 -5.20 3.91 9.09
CA SER A 42 -6.03 2.77 8.66
C SER A 42 -6.07 1.61 9.66
N LEU A 43 -5.03 1.44 10.50
CA LEU A 43 -5.00 0.39 11.53
C LEU A 43 -6.02 0.63 12.65
N PHE A 44 -6.47 1.88 12.81
CA PHE A 44 -7.45 2.28 13.83
C PHE A 44 -8.89 2.30 13.31
N VAL A 45 -9.10 2.11 12.00
CA VAL A 45 -10.42 2.03 11.37
C VAL A 45 -10.97 0.60 11.48
N GLN A 46 -11.44 0.22 12.68
CA GLN A 46 -11.88 -1.16 12.96
C GLN A 46 -13.25 -1.52 12.35
N ASN A 47 -14.14 -0.53 12.22
CA ASN A 47 -15.50 -0.73 11.72
C ASN A 47 -15.83 0.38 10.70
N PRO A 48 -15.27 0.33 9.48
CA PRO A 48 -15.57 1.30 8.44
C PRO A 48 -17.03 1.15 7.95
N ASP A 49 -17.72 2.28 7.75
CA ASP A 49 -19.06 2.29 7.15
C ASP A 49 -18.98 2.01 5.64
N GLN A 50 -17.89 2.47 5.01
CA GLN A 50 -17.56 2.27 3.60
C GLN A 50 -16.07 1.93 3.42
N PHE A 51 -15.75 1.20 2.35
CA PHE A 51 -14.36 0.81 2.05
C PHE A 51 -13.42 2.03 1.93
N ASP A 52 -13.93 3.15 1.42
CA ASP A 52 -13.16 4.39 1.25
C ASP A 52 -12.78 5.02 2.60
N ASP A 53 -13.46 4.68 3.69
CA ASP A 53 -13.14 5.19 5.03
C ASP A 53 -11.80 4.64 5.56
N ILE A 54 -11.33 3.51 5.02
CA ILE A 54 -10.11 2.83 5.48
C ILE A 54 -8.87 3.67 5.19
N TYR A 55 -8.78 4.22 3.97
CA TYR A 55 -7.62 4.96 3.50
C TYR A 55 -7.95 6.43 3.16
N GLY A 56 -9.18 6.89 3.37
CA GLY A 56 -9.65 8.20 2.93
C GLY A 56 -9.67 8.29 1.40
N ASN A 57 -9.14 9.38 0.84
CA ASN A 57 -9.04 9.54 -0.63
C ASN A 57 -7.84 8.72 -1.16
N PRO A 58 -8.03 7.56 -1.82
CA PRO A 58 -6.92 6.68 -2.19
C PRO A 58 -6.02 7.28 -3.26
N ALA A 59 -6.56 8.11 -4.14
CA ALA A 59 -5.76 8.77 -5.19
C ALA A 59 -4.73 9.75 -4.62
N GLN A 60 -5.02 10.35 -3.46
CA GLN A 60 -4.10 11.22 -2.73
C GLN A 60 -3.25 10.42 -1.73
N ASN A 61 -3.91 9.63 -0.89
CA ASN A 61 -3.29 8.98 0.26
C ASN A 61 -2.44 7.76 -0.12
N LEU A 62 -2.74 7.10 -1.24
CA LEU A 62 -2.02 5.93 -1.73
C LEU A 62 -1.29 6.20 -3.05
N GLN A 63 -1.01 7.46 -3.37
CA GLN A 63 -0.41 7.86 -4.65
C GLN A 63 0.91 7.12 -4.93
N LEU A 64 1.76 6.94 -3.90
CA LEU A 64 3.03 6.24 -4.04
C LEU A 64 2.79 4.75 -4.37
N GLY A 65 1.91 4.08 -3.63
CA GLY A 65 1.51 2.70 -3.88
C GLY A 65 0.91 2.47 -5.26
N LEU A 66 -0.01 3.34 -5.68
CA LEU A 66 -0.63 3.31 -7.01
C LEU A 66 0.42 3.48 -8.11
N SER A 67 1.39 4.38 -7.92
CA SER A 67 2.48 4.57 -8.87
C SER A 67 3.36 3.33 -8.99
N ILE A 68 3.63 2.62 -7.89
CA ILE A 68 4.41 1.37 -7.89
C ILE A 68 3.64 0.29 -8.65
N LEU A 69 2.34 0.14 -8.35
CA LEU A 69 1.46 -0.82 -9.01
C LEU A 69 1.42 -0.59 -10.53
N GLN A 70 1.31 0.67 -10.98
CA GLN A 70 1.37 1.02 -12.40
C GLN A 70 2.70 0.62 -13.04
N ARG A 71 3.84 0.89 -12.38
CA ARG A 71 5.17 0.53 -12.92
C ARG A 71 5.40 -0.98 -13.00
N ILE A 72 4.88 -1.74 -12.03
CA ILE A 72 4.91 -3.21 -12.05
C ILE A 72 4.10 -3.73 -13.24
N ASN A 73 2.87 -3.23 -13.41
CA ASN A 73 1.99 -3.64 -14.50
C ASN A 73 2.55 -3.31 -15.89
N SER A 74 3.21 -2.15 -16.05
CA SER A 74 3.84 -1.76 -17.31
C SER A 74 5.17 -2.46 -17.58
N SER A 75 5.62 -3.39 -16.71
CA SER A 75 6.96 -4.01 -16.77
C SER A 75 8.11 -3.00 -16.82
N GLN A 76 7.89 -1.79 -16.28
CA GLN A 76 8.88 -0.70 -16.26
C GLN A 76 9.60 -0.58 -14.90
N SER A 77 9.25 -1.38 -13.89
CA SER A 77 9.78 -1.22 -12.54
C SER A 77 11.02 -2.05 -12.23
N ASN A 78 12.04 -1.36 -11.68
CA ASN A 78 13.17 -1.90 -10.91
C ASN A 78 12.97 -1.66 -9.40
N GLU A 79 11.81 -2.02 -8.82
CA GLU A 79 11.57 -1.97 -7.36
C GLU A 79 11.49 -3.41 -6.78
N PRO A 80 12.54 -4.23 -6.92
CA PRO A 80 12.50 -5.64 -6.50
C PRO A 80 12.35 -5.78 -4.99
N GLU A 81 12.85 -4.82 -4.22
CA GLU A 81 12.82 -4.87 -2.76
C GLU A 81 11.41 -4.65 -2.20
N ALA A 82 10.72 -3.58 -2.63
CA ALA A 82 9.33 -3.34 -2.25
C ALA A 82 8.42 -4.50 -2.67
N THR A 83 8.63 -5.05 -3.87
CA THR A 83 7.86 -6.21 -4.37
C THR A 83 8.12 -7.46 -3.52
N ARG A 84 9.39 -7.72 -3.15
CA ARG A 84 9.77 -8.84 -2.29
C ARG A 84 9.16 -8.73 -0.89
N TYR A 85 9.14 -7.53 -0.31
CA TYR A 85 8.50 -7.28 0.98
C TYR A 85 6.99 -7.45 0.91
N ALA A 86 6.33 -6.94 -0.14
CA ALA A 86 4.90 -7.13 -0.34
C ALA A 86 4.51 -8.61 -0.44
N LEU A 87 5.27 -9.41 -1.22
CA LEU A 87 5.05 -10.86 -1.32
C LEU A 87 5.28 -11.58 0.01
N SER A 88 6.28 -11.16 0.77
CA SER A 88 6.59 -11.73 2.08
C SER A 88 5.46 -11.45 3.09
N LEU A 89 4.86 -10.25 3.04
CA LEU A 89 3.70 -9.87 3.86
C LEU A 89 2.46 -10.67 3.47
N LEU A 90 2.16 -10.83 2.18
CA LEU A 90 1.04 -11.67 1.72
C LEU A 90 1.20 -13.14 2.13
N HIS A 91 2.43 -13.66 2.09
CA HIS A 91 2.72 -15.02 2.55
C HIS A 91 2.52 -15.17 4.06
N LEU A 92 2.86 -14.14 4.83
CA LEU A 92 2.66 -14.15 6.28
C LEU A 92 1.17 -14.04 6.64
N GLU A 93 0.42 -13.18 5.95
CA GLU A 93 -1.03 -13.01 6.15
C GLU A 93 -1.78 -14.33 5.98
N ARG A 94 -1.42 -15.14 4.97
CA ARG A 94 -2.01 -16.47 4.77
C ARG A 94 -1.74 -17.50 5.87
N LYS A 95 -0.82 -17.21 6.80
CA LYS A 95 -0.47 -18.09 7.93
C LYS A 95 -1.12 -17.66 9.25
N LEU A 96 -1.72 -16.47 9.28
CA LEU A 96 -2.48 -15.96 10.42
C LEU A 96 -3.91 -16.51 10.37
#